data_AF-A0A8H6QKB3-F1
#
_entry.id   AF-A0A8H6QKB3-F1
#
_cell.length_a   1.000
_cell.length_b   1.000
_cell.length_c   1.000
_cell.angle_alpha   90.00
_cell.angle_beta   90.00
_cell.angle_gamma   90.00
#
_symmetry.space_group_name_H-M   'P 1'
#
loop_
_entity.id
_entity.type
_entity.pdbx_description
1 polymer ?
#
loop_
_entity_poly.entity_id
_entity_poly.type
_entity_poly.pdbx_seq_one_letter_code
_entity_poly.pdbx_strand_id
1 'polypeptide(L)'
;MLVRAKKLQQAFDAFCSQYDQEHFSLSQEQWRQVDYLICILQPFHRFTTLLSKSKDVTIHRVFKVYNKLFDHLEKSIRQLRRKRVAWKQVMLASLEAAKNKLSIYYRDTDNMDGDLYAIGTILSPQDKLQFFSTADWDPEEGGIDYRATYRQSLESSLEKYSENLAQGQQILGAPLASTATDEFDLACVRDESQQSQIPQPVQSDELTRHSPKCPASNLVEISPR
;
A
#
# COMPACT_ATOMS: atom_id res chain seq x y z
N MET A 1 12.83 12.45 2.97
CA MET A 1 14.29 12.68 2.95
C MET A 1 14.92 12.30 1.61
N LEU A 2 14.85 11.04 1.15
CA LEU A 2 15.50 10.58 -0.10
C LEU A 2 15.11 11.36 -1.36
N VAL A 3 13.81 11.66 -1.55
CA VAL A 3 13.35 12.49 -2.67
C VAL A 3 14.00 13.88 -2.66
N ARG A 4 14.16 14.47 -1.47
CA ARG A 4 14.82 15.77 -1.31
C ARG A 4 16.31 15.66 -1.60
N ALA A 5 16.97 14.60 -1.11
CA ALA A 5 18.38 14.33 -1.41
C ALA A 5 18.61 14.20 -2.93
N LYS A 6 17.73 13.49 -3.63
CA LYS A 6 17.79 13.36 -5.10
C LYS A 6 17.61 14.70 -5.82
N LYS A 7 16.67 15.54 -5.38
CA LYS A 7 16.48 16.90 -5.94
C LYS A 7 17.70 17.80 -5.75
N LEU A 8 18.44 17.60 -4.65
CA LEU A 8 19.64 18.36 -4.32
C LEU A 8 20.92 17.71 -4.84
N GLN A 9 20.83 16.64 -5.62
CA GLN A 9 21.99 15.89 -6.12
C GLN A 9 23.04 16.82 -6.76
N GLN A 10 22.64 17.67 -7.70
CA GLN A 10 23.58 18.58 -8.39
C GLN A 10 24.29 19.56 -7.44
N ALA A 11 23.55 20.10 -6.47
CA ALA A 11 24.12 21.01 -5.48
C ALA A 11 25.09 20.28 -4.54
N PHE A 12 24.77 19.03 -4.18
CA PHE A 12 25.60 18.20 -3.33
C PHE A 12 26.88 17.75 -4.05
N ASP A 13 26.76 17.30 -5.29
CA ASP A 13 27.89 16.90 -6.13
C ASP A 13 28.84 18.10 -6.36
N ALA A 14 28.29 19.29 -6.66
CA ALA A 14 29.07 20.53 -6.80
C ALA A 14 29.79 20.93 -5.49
N PHE A 15 29.12 20.79 -4.34
CA PHE A 15 29.72 21.04 -3.04
C PHE A 15 30.88 20.06 -2.78
N CYS A 16 30.69 18.77 -3.03
CA CYS A 16 31.75 17.78 -2.87
C CYS A 16 32.98 18.08 -3.74
N SER A 17 32.77 18.50 -4.99
CA SER A 17 33.87 18.90 -5.87
C SER A 17 34.55 20.22 -5.44
N GLN A 18 33.79 21.19 -4.92
CA GLN A 18 34.33 22.49 -4.51
C GLN A 18 35.21 22.42 -3.26
N TYR A 19 34.87 21.52 -2.32
CA TYR A 19 35.54 21.41 -1.02
C TYR A 19 36.44 20.15 -0.90
N ASP A 20 36.73 19.48 -2.02
CA ASP A 20 37.55 18.27 -2.09
C ASP A 20 37.05 17.14 -1.15
N GLN A 21 35.72 16.99 -1.09
CA GLN A 21 35.03 16.02 -0.24
C GLN A 21 34.42 14.89 -1.08
N GLU A 22 35.20 14.31 -1.99
CA GLU A 22 34.72 13.28 -2.93
C GLU A 22 34.20 12.01 -2.24
N HIS A 23 34.69 11.69 -1.04
CA HIS A 23 34.26 10.52 -0.27
C HIS A 23 32.81 10.60 0.23
N PHE A 24 32.19 11.78 0.26
CA PHE A 24 30.76 11.94 0.53
C PHE A 24 29.90 11.88 -0.75
N SER A 25 30.51 11.98 -1.93
CA SER A 25 29.78 11.90 -3.19
C SER A 25 29.28 10.48 -3.43
N LEU A 26 28.05 10.38 -3.95
CA LEU A 26 27.47 9.10 -4.33
C LEU A 26 27.79 8.82 -5.80
N SER A 27 28.24 7.60 -6.08
CA SER A 27 28.44 7.14 -7.44
C SER A 27 27.11 7.05 -8.21
N GLN A 28 27.18 7.00 -9.53
CA GLN A 28 26.00 6.83 -10.37
C GLN A 28 25.23 5.53 -10.03
N GLU A 29 25.94 4.47 -9.62
CA GLU A 29 25.30 3.24 -9.15
C GLU A 29 24.53 3.46 -7.85
N GLN A 30 25.13 4.16 -6.88
CA GLN A 30 24.47 4.46 -5.60
C GLN A 30 23.25 5.36 -5.79
N TRP A 31 23.31 6.33 -6.70
CA TRP A 31 22.14 7.13 -7.06
C TRP A 31 21.01 6.31 -7.68
N ARG A 32 21.32 5.28 -8.48
CA ARG A 32 20.32 4.31 -8.96
C ARG A 32 19.70 3.48 -7.83
N GLN A 33 20.49 3.14 -6.81
CA GLN A 33 19.96 2.47 -5.61
C GLN A 33 18.98 3.38 -4.87
N VAL A 34 19.29 4.68 -4.73
CA VAL A 34 18.38 5.68 -4.14
C VAL A 34 17.09 5.79 -4.94
N ASP A 35 17.16 5.85 -6.27
CA ASP A 35 15.97 5.89 -7.14
C ASP A 35 15.10 4.64 -6.95
N TYR A 36 15.73 3.48 -6.79
CA TYR A 36 15.03 2.23 -6.50
C TYR A 36 14.34 2.27 -5.13
N LEU A 37 15.02 2.73 -4.08
CA LEU A 37 14.45 2.88 -2.74
C LEU A 37 13.27 3.85 -2.73
N ILE A 38 13.34 4.96 -3.46
CA ILE A 38 12.24 5.90 -3.60
C ILE A 38 11.01 5.20 -4.20
N CYS A 39 11.20 4.38 -5.24
CA CYS A 39 10.12 3.61 -5.86
C CYS A 39 9.50 2.60 -4.88
N ILE A 40 10.34 1.86 -4.15
CA ILE A 40 9.87 0.89 -3.14
C ILE A 40 9.07 1.57 -2.02
N LEU A 41 9.52 2.72 -1.54
CA LEU A 41 8.90 3.42 -0.41
C LEU A 41 7.70 4.28 -0.83
N GLN A 42 7.45 4.46 -2.13
CA GLN A 42 6.38 5.34 -2.61
C GLN A 42 4.98 4.90 -2.13
N PRO A 43 4.58 3.62 -2.21
CA PRO A 43 3.27 3.18 -1.71
C PRO A 43 3.12 3.38 -0.21
N PHE A 44 4.16 3.11 0.58
CA PHE A 44 4.17 3.36 2.03
C PHE A 44 3.94 4.83 2.35
N HIS A 45 4.67 5.72 1.67
CA HIS A 45 4.47 7.16 1.85
C HIS A 45 3.07 7.61 1.43
N ARG A 46 2.54 7.07 0.33
CA ARG A 46 1.20 7.39 -0.16
C ARG A 46 0.13 6.99 0.86
N PHE A 47 0.11 5.73 1.29
CA PHE A 47 -0.91 5.24 2.22
C PHE A 47 -0.83 5.92 3.58
N THR A 48 0.38 6.08 4.14
CA THR A 48 0.55 6.82 5.41
C THR A 48 0.05 8.26 5.30
N THR A 49 0.39 8.97 4.22
CA THR A 49 -0.07 10.35 4.01
C THR A 49 -1.59 10.43 3.88
N LEU A 50 -2.20 9.51 3.14
CA LEU A 50 -3.64 9.48 2.96
C LEU A 50 -4.37 9.18 4.28
N LEU A 51 -3.91 8.17 5.03
CA LEU A 51 -4.46 7.82 6.35
C LEU A 51 -4.28 8.96 7.38
N SER A 52 -3.19 9.72 7.31
CA SER A 52 -2.97 10.86 8.20
C SER A 52 -3.80 12.09 7.82
N LYS A 53 -4.23 12.22 6.57
CA LYS A 53 -5.03 13.36 6.10
C LYS A 53 -6.54 13.14 6.23
N SER A 54 -6.98 11.89 6.23
CA SER A 54 -8.39 11.55 6.37
C SER A 54 -8.93 11.98 7.73
N LYS A 55 -10.10 12.62 7.72
CA LYS A 55 -10.84 12.99 8.94
C LYS A 55 -11.88 11.95 9.33
N ASP A 56 -12.19 11.03 8.42
CA ASP A 56 -13.16 9.96 8.62
C ASP A 56 -12.54 8.69 9.23
N VAL A 57 -13.41 7.76 9.64
CA VAL A 57 -13.00 6.46 10.17
C VAL A 57 -12.23 5.67 9.12
N THR A 58 -11.00 5.25 9.42
CA THR A 58 -10.12 4.54 8.47
C THR A 58 -9.93 3.06 8.75
N ILE A 59 -10.48 2.56 9.86
CA ILE A 59 -10.21 1.20 10.34
C ILE A 59 -10.59 0.10 9.33
N HIS A 60 -11.66 0.33 8.57
CA HIS A 60 -12.14 -0.55 7.51
C HIS A 60 -11.18 -0.66 6.31
N ARG A 61 -10.16 0.19 6.22
CA ARG A 61 -9.20 0.22 5.12
C ARG A 61 -7.92 -0.56 5.42
N VAL A 62 -7.72 -1.00 6.66
CA VAL A 62 -6.45 -1.54 7.14
C VAL A 62 -6.00 -2.76 6.34
N PHE A 63 -6.87 -3.75 6.18
CA PHE A 63 -6.54 -4.95 5.39
C PHE A 63 -6.21 -4.64 3.93
N LYS A 64 -6.98 -3.75 3.29
CA LYS A 64 -6.69 -3.30 1.92
C LYS A 64 -5.31 -2.69 1.78
N VAL A 65 -4.93 -1.81 2.72
CA VAL A 65 -3.62 -1.16 2.70
C VAL A 65 -2.52 -2.19 2.86
N TYR A 66 -2.66 -3.12 3.81
CA TYR A 66 -1.67 -4.18 4.00
C TYR A 66 -1.53 -5.09 2.78
N ASN A 67 -2.63 -5.59 2.21
CA ASN A 67 -2.58 -6.45 1.02
C ASN A 67 -1.84 -5.74 -0.13
N LYS A 68 -2.16 -4.46 -0.40
CA LYS A 68 -1.47 -3.68 -1.43
C LYS A 68 0.02 -3.46 -1.14
N LEU A 69 0.41 -3.29 0.13
CA LEU A 69 1.81 -3.16 0.52
C LEU A 69 2.57 -4.50 0.38
N PHE A 70 1.95 -5.62 0.75
CA PHE A 70 2.51 -6.95 0.55
C PHE A 70 2.68 -7.25 -0.94
N ASP A 71 1.65 -7.05 -1.77
CA ASP A 71 1.71 -7.23 -3.21
C ASP A 71 2.88 -6.47 -3.85
N HIS A 72 3.05 -5.21 -3.45
CA HIS A 72 4.12 -4.36 -3.95
C HIS A 72 5.51 -4.87 -3.56
N LEU A 73 5.70 -5.25 -2.29
CA LEU A 73 6.96 -5.83 -1.83
C LEU A 73 7.25 -7.16 -2.53
N GLU A 74 6.26 -8.04 -2.65
CA GLU A 74 6.42 -9.33 -3.29
C GLU A 74 6.72 -9.22 -4.78
N LYS A 75 6.02 -8.34 -5.50
CA LYS A 75 6.31 -8.04 -6.91
C LYS A 75 7.75 -7.59 -7.07
N SER A 76 8.22 -6.71 -6.17
CA SER A 76 9.60 -6.23 -6.17
C SER A 76 10.59 -7.37 -5.88
N ILE A 77 10.37 -8.17 -4.83
CA ILE A 77 11.17 -9.35 -4.47
C ILE A 77 11.28 -10.32 -5.66
N ARG A 78 10.15 -10.66 -6.30
CA ARG A 78 10.11 -11.55 -7.49
C ARG A 78 10.99 -11.02 -8.62
N GLN A 79 11.01 -9.71 -8.85
CA GLN A 79 11.86 -9.08 -9.86
C GLN A 79 13.35 -9.12 -9.50
N LEU A 80 13.71 -8.89 -8.23
CA LEU A 80 15.11 -8.90 -7.80
C LEU A 80 15.72 -10.30 -7.70
N ARG A 81 14.94 -11.34 -7.36
CA ARG A 81 15.42 -12.73 -7.25
C ARG A 81 16.15 -13.21 -8.51
N ARG A 82 15.78 -12.68 -9.68
CA ARG A 82 16.40 -13.03 -10.98
C ARG A 82 17.74 -12.32 -11.23
N LYS A 83 18.17 -11.40 -10.37
CA LYS A 83 19.33 -10.52 -10.60
C LYS A 83 20.47 -10.84 -9.64
N ARG A 84 21.68 -11.10 -10.16
CA ARG A 84 22.86 -11.49 -9.36
C ARG A 84 23.80 -10.35 -8.97
N VAL A 85 23.47 -9.10 -9.32
CA VAL A 85 24.32 -7.93 -9.00
C VAL A 85 24.36 -7.73 -7.48
N ALA A 86 25.55 -7.48 -6.93
CA ALA A 86 25.77 -7.41 -5.47
C ALA A 86 24.80 -6.49 -4.74
N TRP A 87 24.65 -5.23 -5.19
CA TRP A 87 23.72 -4.30 -4.54
C TRP A 87 22.25 -4.73 -4.66
N LYS A 88 21.88 -5.45 -5.73
CA LYS A 88 20.51 -5.98 -5.90
C LYS A 88 20.25 -7.14 -4.95
N GLN A 89 21.28 -7.92 -4.61
CA GLN A 89 21.18 -8.97 -3.60
C GLN A 89 21.00 -8.36 -2.19
N VAL A 90 21.76 -7.30 -1.88
CA VAL A 90 21.55 -6.52 -0.65
C VAL A 90 20.13 -5.94 -0.59
N MET A 91 19.66 -5.37 -1.71
CA MET A 91 18.29 -4.84 -1.81
C MET A 91 17.24 -5.93 -1.63
N LEU A 92 17.44 -7.11 -2.23
CA LEU A 92 16.55 -8.27 -2.07
C LEU A 92 16.42 -8.67 -0.60
N ALA A 93 17.56 -8.87 0.09
CA ALA A 93 17.58 -9.18 1.52
C ALA A 93 16.89 -8.10 2.35
N SER A 94 17.09 -6.83 1.99
CA SER A 94 16.42 -5.69 2.65
C SER A 94 14.90 -5.72 2.46
N LEU A 95 14.41 -6.08 1.27
CA LEU A 95 12.98 -6.21 1.00
C LEU A 95 12.35 -7.41 1.72
N GLU A 96 13.07 -8.53 1.82
CA GLU A 96 12.63 -9.69 2.60
C GLU A 96 12.52 -9.34 4.09
N ALA A 97 13.50 -8.61 4.63
CA ALA A 97 13.42 -8.07 5.98
C ALA A 97 12.25 -7.08 6.16
N ALA A 98 12.00 -6.21 5.17
CA ALA A 98 10.86 -5.30 5.20
C ALA A 98 9.52 -6.03 5.17
N LYS A 99 9.38 -7.08 4.34
CA LYS A 99 8.18 -7.94 4.30
C LYS A 99 7.95 -8.61 5.64
N ASN A 100 9.00 -9.16 6.26
CA ASN A 100 8.91 -9.77 7.59
C ASN A 100 8.47 -8.76 8.64
N LYS A 101 9.03 -7.54 8.61
CA LYS A 101 8.64 -6.47 9.53
C LYS A 101 7.17 -6.06 9.34
N LEU A 102 6.71 -5.99 8.10
CA LEU A 102 5.31 -5.69 7.79
C LEU A 102 4.38 -6.80 8.29
N SER A 103 4.78 -8.07 8.17
CA SER A 103 4.02 -9.22 8.69
C SER A 103 3.87 -9.19 10.22
N ILE A 104 4.86 -8.71 10.96
CA ILE A 104 4.75 -8.54 12.42
C ILE A 104 3.61 -7.56 12.75
N TYR A 105 3.61 -6.37 12.14
CA TYR A 105 2.55 -5.39 12.37
C TYR A 105 1.19 -5.82 11.84
N TYR A 106 1.17 -6.62 10.78
CA TYR A 106 -0.06 -7.23 10.30
C TYR A 106 -0.65 -8.21 11.32
N ARG A 107 0.16 -9.10 11.90
CA ARG A 107 -0.33 -10.03 12.93
C ARG A 107 -0.91 -9.31 14.16
N ASP A 108 -0.40 -8.13 14.47
CA ASP A 108 -0.96 -7.31 15.55
C ASP A 108 -2.40 -6.84 15.26
N THR A 109 -2.88 -6.86 14.01
CA THR A 109 -4.30 -6.60 13.71
C THR A 109 -5.21 -7.71 14.21
N ASP A 110 -4.72 -8.95 14.25
CA ASP A 110 -5.46 -10.11 14.73
C ASP A 110 -5.40 -10.23 16.27
N ASN A 111 -4.40 -9.62 16.90
CA ASN A 111 -4.23 -9.61 18.36
C ASN A 111 -5.16 -8.61 19.08
N MET A 112 -5.91 -7.80 18.33
CA MET A 112 -6.87 -6.84 18.91
C MET A 112 -8.19 -7.54 19.24
N ASP A 113 -8.67 -7.33 20.46
CA ASP A 113 -9.91 -7.94 20.94
C ASP A 113 -11.10 -7.69 20.01
N GLY A 114 -11.85 -8.75 19.73
CA GLY A 114 -13.15 -8.68 19.05
C GLY A 114 -13.07 -8.43 17.54
N ASP A 115 -11.99 -8.84 16.88
CA ASP A 115 -11.83 -8.76 15.41
C ASP A 115 -12.15 -7.37 14.84
N LEU A 116 -11.77 -6.32 15.57
CA LEU A 116 -12.23 -4.95 15.32
C LEU A 116 -11.98 -4.46 13.89
N TYR A 117 -10.81 -4.78 13.32
CA TYR A 117 -10.48 -4.43 11.94
C TYR A 117 -11.33 -5.20 10.93
N ALA A 118 -11.65 -6.46 11.20
CA ALA A 118 -12.52 -7.28 10.35
C ALA A 118 -13.96 -6.79 10.41
N ILE A 119 -14.50 -6.55 11.61
CA ILE A 119 -15.82 -5.96 11.80
C ILE A 119 -15.90 -4.60 11.09
N GLY A 120 -14.91 -3.72 11.29
CA GLY A 120 -14.85 -2.44 10.59
C GLY A 120 -14.89 -2.58 9.07
N THR A 121 -14.17 -3.57 8.54
CA THR A 121 -14.18 -3.89 7.11
C THR A 121 -15.55 -4.42 6.65
N ILE A 122 -16.22 -5.27 7.43
CA ILE A 122 -17.57 -5.77 7.10
C ILE A 122 -18.62 -4.65 7.15
N LEU A 123 -18.46 -3.69 8.05
CA LEU A 123 -19.37 -2.55 8.15
C LEU A 123 -19.17 -1.52 7.02
N SER A 124 -18.06 -1.60 6.27
CA SER A 124 -17.85 -0.78 5.08
C SER A 124 -18.84 -1.17 3.97
N PRO A 125 -19.64 -0.22 3.44
CA PRO A 125 -20.60 -0.50 2.38
C PRO A 125 -19.97 -1.03 1.09
N GLN A 126 -18.69 -0.73 0.84
CA GLN A 126 -17.99 -1.13 -0.38
C GLN A 126 -17.48 -2.56 -0.32
N ASP A 127 -17.19 -3.06 0.88
CA ASP A 127 -16.47 -4.31 1.09
C ASP A 127 -17.39 -5.40 1.60
N LYS A 128 -18.11 -5.07 2.68
CA LYS A 128 -18.98 -6.00 3.38
C LYS A 128 -18.23 -7.30 3.70
N LEU A 129 -18.97 -8.38 3.84
CA LEU A 129 -18.40 -9.71 4.02
C LEU A 129 -17.76 -10.27 2.73
N GLN A 130 -18.01 -9.66 1.57
CA GLN A 130 -17.47 -10.13 0.29
C GLN A 130 -15.94 -9.94 0.21
N PHE A 131 -15.39 -8.98 0.94
CA PHE A 131 -13.95 -8.77 1.03
C PHE A 131 -13.19 -10.01 1.51
N PHE A 132 -13.74 -10.77 2.45
CA PHE A 132 -13.16 -12.01 2.97
C PHE A 132 -13.49 -13.24 2.11
N SER A 133 -14.05 -13.04 0.92
CA SER A 133 -14.32 -14.09 -0.07
C SER A 133 -13.35 -14.03 -1.26
N THR A 134 -12.34 -13.16 -1.20
CA THR A 134 -11.30 -13.07 -2.24
C THR A 134 -10.19 -14.08 -1.99
N ALA A 135 -9.41 -14.38 -3.04
CA ALA A 135 -8.33 -15.38 -3.00
C ALA A 135 -7.27 -15.12 -1.91
N ASP A 136 -7.12 -13.87 -1.46
CA ASP A 136 -6.21 -13.50 -0.36
C ASP A 136 -6.64 -14.12 0.99
N TRP A 137 -7.89 -14.54 1.12
CA TRP A 137 -8.52 -15.05 2.34
C TRP A 137 -9.01 -16.48 2.22
N ASP A 138 -8.78 -17.13 1.08
CA ASP A 138 -9.14 -18.53 0.90
C ASP A 138 -8.34 -19.39 1.89
N PRO A 139 -9.00 -20.25 2.68
CA PRO A 139 -8.30 -21.12 3.60
C PRO A 139 -7.39 -22.07 2.81
N GLU A 140 -6.13 -22.16 3.22
CA GLU A 140 -5.27 -23.28 2.83
C GLU A 140 -5.92 -24.60 3.31
N GLU A 141 -5.48 -25.75 2.79
CA GLU A 141 -6.09 -27.05 3.12
C GLU A 141 -6.05 -27.29 4.66
N GLY A 142 -7.23 -27.26 5.31
CA GLY A 142 -7.37 -27.33 6.78
C GLY A 142 -7.20 -26.00 7.53
N GLY A 143 -7.18 -24.87 6.81
CA GLY A 143 -7.07 -23.52 7.34
C GLY A 143 -8.35 -22.95 7.93
N ILE A 144 -8.25 -21.75 8.50
CA ILE A 144 -9.36 -21.03 9.14
C ILE A 144 -10.25 -20.41 8.07
N ASP A 145 -11.56 -20.69 8.12
CA ASP A 145 -12.56 -19.96 7.33
C ASP A 145 -12.77 -18.57 7.93
N TYR A 146 -11.91 -17.62 7.55
CA TYR A 146 -11.93 -16.24 8.03
C TYR A 146 -13.30 -15.57 7.83
N ARG A 147 -13.97 -15.86 6.71
CA ARG A 147 -15.27 -15.29 6.41
C ARG A 147 -16.33 -15.76 7.41
N ALA A 148 -16.37 -17.05 7.71
CA ALA A 148 -17.28 -17.61 8.70
C ALA A 148 -16.94 -17.08 10.11
N THR A 149 -15.66 -17.09 10.48
CA THR A 149 -15.19 -16.60 11.79
C THR A 149 -15.56 -15.14 12.01
N TYR A 150 -15.25 -14.24 11.06
CA TYR A 150 -15.55 -12.82 11.21
C TYR A 150 -17.04 -12.50 11.12
N ARG A 151 -17.82 -13.29 10.37
CA ARG A 151 -19.29 -13.21 10.42
C ARG A 151 -19.81 -13.52 11.82
N GLN A 152 -19.36 -14.62 12.41
CA GLN A 152 -19.79 -15.03 13.75
C GLN A 152 -19.37 -13.99 14.81
N SER A 153 -18.18 -13.42 14.68
CA SER A 153 -17.68 -12.36 15.55
C SER A 153 -18.54 -11.08 15.45
N LEU A 154 -18.93 -10.69 14.24
CA LEU A 154 -19.87 -9.59 14.02
C LEU A 154 -21.24 -9.87 14.67
N GLU A 155 -21.82 -11.05 14.44
CA GLU A 155 -23.11 -11.45 15.01
C GLU A 155 -23.09 -11.40 16.53
N SER A 156 -22.06 -11.99 17.14
CA SER A 156 -21.85 -11.97 18.60
C SER A 156 -21.71 -10.54 19.15
N SER A 157 -21.07 -9.65 18.39
CA SER A 157 -20.90 -8.25 18.77
C SER A 157 -22.22 -7.46 18.69
N LEU A 158 -23.04 -7.75 17.67
CA LEU A 158 -24.37 -7.15 17.50
C LEU A 158 -25.37 -7.64 18.56
N GLU A 159 -25.31 -8.92 18.94
CA GLU A 159 -26.13 -9.47 20.04
C GLU A 159 -25.84 -8.73 21.35
N LYS A 160 -24.57 -8.64 21.75
CA LYS A 160 -24.14 -7.87 22.93
C LYS A 160 -24.60 -6.41 22.87
N TYR A 161 -24.48 -5.78 21.70
CA TYR A 161 -24.96 -4.42 21.51
C TYR A 161 -26.48 -4.32 21.69
N SER A 162 -27.24 -5.26 21.14
CA SER A 162 -28.71 -5.29 21.26
C SER A 162 -29.18 -5.50 22.69
N GLU A 163 -28.51 -6.37 23.46
CA GLU A 163 -28.77 -6.59 24.88
C GLU A 163 -28.49 -5.33 25.70
N ASN A 164 -27.34 -4.68 25.44
CA ASN A 164 -26.98 -3.41 26.06
C ASN A 164 -27.96 -2.29 25.70
N LEU A 165 -28.49 -2.28 24.47
CA LEU A 165 -29.47 -1.30 24.04
C LEU A 165 -30.85 -1.55 24.67
N ALA A 166 -31.27 -2.81 24.83
CA ALA A 166 -32.48 -3.18 25.55
C ALA A 166 -32.39 -2.81 27.04
N GLN A 167 -31.19 -2.86 27.63
CA GLN A 167 -30.91 -2.39 28.99
C GLN A 167 -30.78 -0.85 29.06
N GLY A 168 -30.22 -0.22 28.02
CA GLY A 168 -29.91 1.21 27.94
C GLY A 168 -31.04 2.11 27.43
N GLN A 169 -32.08 1.56 26.80
CA GLN A 169 -33.28 2.30 26.38
C GLN A 169 -34.12 2.85 27.54
N GLN A 170 -33.65 2.76 28.78
CA GLN A 170 -34.13 3.60 29.89
C GLN A 170 -33.56 5.03 29.88
N ILE A 171 -32.53 5.38 29.07
CA ILE A 171 -31.90 6.72 29.07
C ILE A 171 -31.58 7.22 27.63
N LEU A 172 -32.50 8.00 27.05
CA LEU A 172 -32.45 8.97 25.92
C LEU A 172 -31.73 8.63 24.57
N GLY A 173 -32.43 8.89 23.45
CA GLY A 173 -31.95 8.70 22.07
C GLY A 173 -31.54 9.97 21.31
N ALA A 174 -30.67 9.80 20.29
CA ALA A 174 -30.36 10.79 19.25
C ALA A 174 -29.96 10.12 17.92
N PRO A 175 -30.15 10.76 16.74
CA PRO A 175 -30.01 10.12 15.43
C PRO A 175 -28.63 10.32 14.76
N LEU A 176 -28.19 9.34 13.94
CA LEU A 176 -26.96 9.40 13.12
C LEU A 176 -27.18 10.01 11.73
N ALA A 177 -26.21 10.82 11.27
CA ALA A 177 -26.15 11.42 9.94
C ALA A 177 -25.22 10.65 8.97
N SER A 178 -25.54 10.71 7.67
CA SER A 178 -24.95 9.95 6.54
C SER A 178 -23.62 10.52 5.99
N THR A 179 -22.72 9.65 5.51
CA THR A 179 -21.42 9.97 4.90
C THR A 179 -21.42 9.98 3.37
N ALA A 180 -20.62 10.89 2.78
CA ALA A 180 -20.33 11.01 1.35
C ALA A 180 -19.09 10.18 0.94
N THR A 181 -19.01 9.78 -0.32
CA THR A 181 -17.95 8.95 -0.91
C THR A 181 -16.71 9.77 -1.31
N ASP A 182 -15.52 9.25 -0.98
CA ASP A 182 -14.27 10.03 -0.92
C ASP A 182 -13.15 9.47 -1.83
N GLU A 183 -12.27 10.36 -2.29
CA GLU A 183 -11.22 10.23 -3.32
C GLU A 183 -10.27 9.01 -3.16
N PHE A 184 -10.19 8.44 -1.95
CA PHE A 184 -9.36 7.30 -1.61
C PHE A 184 -9.82 5.99 -2.28
N ASP A 185 -11.13 5.78 -2.44
CA ASP A 185 -11.64 4.53 -3.03
C ASP A 185 -11.20 4.39 -4.49
N LEU A 186 -11.01 5.52 -5.19
CA LEU A 186 -10.47 5.58 -6.54
C LEU A 186 -8.98 5.17 -6.61
N ALA A 187 -8.21 5.39 -5.55
CA ALA A 187 -6.82 4.97 -5.48
C ALA A 187 -6.66 3.44 -5.37
N CYS A 188 -7.69 2.74 -4.86
CA CYS A 188 -7.70 1.28 -4.74
C CYS A 188 -8.12 0.55 -6.02
N VAL A 189 -8.90 1.21 -6.90
CA VAL A 189 -9.56 0.59 -8.08
C VAL A 189 -8.75 0.74 -9.38
N ARG A 190 -7.80 1.68 -9.47
CA ARG A 190 -7.29 2.17 -10.77
C ARG A 190 -6.25 1.31 -11.53
N ASP A 191 -6.13 0.01 -11.28
CA ASP A 191 -5.11 -0.82 -11.96
C ASP A 191 -5.65 -1.99 -12.82
N GLU A 192 -6.98 -2.12 -12.99
CA GLU A 192 -7.55 -3.23 -13.79
C GLU A 192 -8.05 -2.84 -15.19
N SER A 193 -7.97 -1.57 -15.59
CA SER A 193 -8.63 -1.09 -16.83
C SER A 193 -7.68 -0.41 -17.82
N GLN A 194 -6.54 -1.04 -18.13
CA GLN A 194 -5.78 -0.71 -19.35
C GLN A 194 -5.34 -1.97 -20.10
N GLN A 195 -6.33 -2.69 -20.63
CA GLN A 195 -6.17 -3.43 -21.88
C GLN A 195 -7.46 -3.31 -22.69
N SER A 196 -7.32 -2.78 -23.91
CA SER A 196 -8.33 -2.66 -24.98
C SER A 196 -9.23 -1.41 -24.95
N GLN A 197 -8.84 -0.38 -25.71
CA GLN A 197 -9.50 0.06 -26.96
C GLN A 197 -8.96 1.43 -27.41
N ILE A 198 -8.54 1.50 -28.68
CA ILE A 198 -8.23 2.73 -29.43
C ILE A 198 -9.55 3.21 -30.07
N PRO A 199 -9.92 4.51 -29.97
CA PRO A 199 -9.68 5.46 -31.09
C PRO A 199 -9.23 6.88 -30.68
N GLN A 200 -8.43 7.51 -31.56
CA GLN A 200 -8.01 8.92 -31.58
C GLN A 200 -9.01 9.79 -32.40
N PRO A 201 -8.84 11.12 -32.56
CA PRO A 201 -8.40 12.17 -31.60
C PRO A 201 -9.27 13.44 -31.65
N VAL A 202 -9.43 14.18 -30.55
CA VAL A 202 -9.66 15.65 -30.59
C VAL A 202 -8.94 16.33 -29.41
N GLN A 203 -8.12 17.32 -29.77
CA GLN A 203 -7.48 18.42 -29.03
C GLN A 203 -8.27 18.95 -27.81
N SER A 204 -7.74 19.53 -26.74
CA SER A 204 -6.41 19.88 -26.23
C SER A 204 -6.65 20.29 -24.76
N ASP A 205 -5.75 20.00 -23.83
CA ASP A 205 -5.38 21.02 -22.84
C ASP A 205 -4.06 20.70 -22.13
N GLU A 206 -3.19 21.70 -22.18
CA GLU A 206 -1.83 21.75 -21.69
C GLU A 206 -1.82 21.84 -20.16
N LEU A 207 -1.52 20.76 -19.41
CA LEU A 207 -0.93 20.92 -18.06
C LEU A 207 -0.26 19.67 -17.43
N THR A 208 -0.06 18.56 -18.14
CA THR A 208 0.51 17.31 -17.56
C THR A 208 1.93 16.97 -18.01
N ARG A 209 2.70 17.94 -18.49
CA ARG A 209 4.16 17.77 -18.60
C ARG A 209 4.76 17.97 -17.22
N HIS A 210 5.07 16.85 -16.56
CA HIS A 210 6.23 16.60 -15.67
C HIS A 210 5.86 15.59 -14.58
N SER A 211 5.80 14.31 -14.95
CA SER A 211 6.03 13.21 -14.03
C SER A 211 7.10 12.30 -14.65
N PRO A 212 8.21 12.00 -13.96
CA PRO A 212 9.19 11.07 -14.49
C PRO A 212 8.57 9.67 -14.50
N LYS A 213 8.49 9.07 -15.69
CA LYS A 213 8.11 7.66 -15.85
C LYS A 213 9.15 6.79 -15.13
N CYS A 214 8.69 5.87 -14.29
CA CYS A 214 9.53 4.83 -13.70
C CYS A 214 10.12 3.95 -14.83
N PRO A 215 11.44 3.69 -14.85
CA PRO A 215 12.02 2.80 -15.85
C PRO A 215 11.81 1.35 -15.41
N ALA A 216 10.63 0.81 -15.70
CA ALA A 216 10.34 -0.63 -15.61
C ALA A 216 9.80 -1.18 -16.93
N SER A 217 10.15 -0.56 -18.04
CA SER A 217 9.85 -1.04 -19.38
C SER A 217 11.04 -0.71 -20.28
N ASN A 218 11.55 -1.73 -20.97
CA ASN A 218 12.73 -1.74 -21.86
C ASN A 218 14.04 -2.21 -21.21
N LEU A 219 14.10 -3.52 -20.95
CA LEU A 219 15.31 -4.31 -21.14
C LEU A 219 14.93 -5.50 -22.04
N VAL A 220 14.78 -5.22 -23.33
CA VAL A 220 14.84 -6.23 -24.39
C VAL A 220 16.10 -5.91 -25.19
N GLU A 221 16.97 -6.92 -25.24
CA GLU A 221 18.05 -7.19 -26.19
C GLU A 221 19.00 -6.06 -26.59
N ILE A 222 20.28 -6.23 -26.26
CA ILE A 222 21.35 -6.43 -27.26
C ILE A 222 22.47 -7.22 -26.57
N SER A 223 22.80 -8.37 -27.15
CA SER A 223 24.01 -9.16 -26.91
C SER A 223 24.81 -9.23 -28.24
N PRO A 224 26.05 -9.72 -28.28
CA PRO A 224 27.18 -8.95 -28.80
C PRO A 224 27.68 -9.48 -30.15
N ARG A 225 28.36 -8.61 -30.90
CA ARG A 225 29.56 -8.92 -31.68
C ARG A 225 30.48 -7.71 -31.67
#